data_AF-A0A846GN03-F1
#
_entry.id   AF-A0A846GN03-F1
#
_cell.length_a   1.000
_cell.length_b   1.000
_cell.length_c   1.000
_cell.angle_alpha   90.00
_cell.angle_beta   90.00
_cell.angle_gamma   90.00
#
_symmetry.space_group_name_H-M   'P 1'
#
loop_
_entity.id
_entity.type
_entity.pdbx_description
1 polymer ?
#
loop_
_entity_poly.entity_id
_entity_poly.type
_entity_poly.pdbx_seq_one_letter_code
_entity_poly.pdbx_strand_id
1 'polypeptide(L)'
;MDNNTWALAQKAETLSLSGAYEQAIEIFEELQKSDSDNAWLNAHLGTLYYQLMDYGNAEKYLTKAVEKNDNYLWAHAHLGETYRLRAITENDKEQKNESINSAIKHFKKAIAHKAPENSNYGWALAHLGATYRLKITLDKIKLIKENEIDQESKKQALNYLNRAIELMPTYAWAWGMRAAVHRLAQEYEESLWDLGVETQISPDLETLQHSYYPVSSLVSRRVSLYEHAFLFFYLTKRQDNSEKKERYYIGAIACAEQVLILKPGDLIGQLILKIIEGTQKKEKDQLNDKFREECKTVIKKIDAKLAEICKAVLIYMIKAEPKTKNKLEMLAQAEGMSGHKLKKLVDDVLNNFIVPKNIVPNNIDTNNPDPNNPDINNSDPNNPDIKAEAQLWLWQNFAWVEGSASGLSFLADLSEVLRYFDQHYDDITGKPLPYRVLALIIYDQYALERLYQTPALSEAERVETFKKLSPWIK
;
A
#
# COMPACT_ATOMS: atom_id res chain seq x y z
N MET A 1 2.60 15.58 -38.26
CA MET A 1 1.36 16.17 -37.70
C MET A 1 1.17 17.52 -38.35
N ASP A 2 -0.05 17.86 -38.77
CA ASP A 2 -0.37 19.22 -39.17
C ASP A 2 -0.48 20.14 -37.93
N ASN A 3 -0.53 21.45 -38.13
CA ASN A 3 -0.53 22.44 -37.04
C ASN A 3 -1.74 22.30 -36.11
N ASN A 4 -2.88 21.82 -36.62
CA ASN A 4 -4.10 21.64 -35.83
C ASN A 4 -3.97 20.43 -34.88
N THR A 5 -3.46 19.32 -35.40
CA THR A 5 -3.16 18.10 -34.63
C THR A 5 -2.16 18.40 -33.50
N TRP A 6 -1.12 19.19 -33.79
CA TRP A 6 -0.13 19.58 -32.78
C TRP A 6 -0.72 20.49 -31.70
N ALA A 7 -1.57 21.46 -32.06
CA ALA A 7 -2.22 22.34 -31.10
C ALA A 7 -3.17 21.58 -30.16
N LEU A 8 -3.95 20.63 -30.70
CA LEU A 8 -4.81 19.76 -29.88
C LEU A 8 -4.00 18.85 -28.95
N ALA A 9 -2.90 18.28 -29.45
CA ALA A 9 -1.97 17.49 -28.63
C ALA A 9 -1.40 18.31 -27.46
N GLN A 10 -0.96 19.55 -27.69
CA GLN A 10 -0.46 20.44 -26.64
C GLN A 10 -1.55 20.83 -25.64
N LYS A 11 -2.79 21.03 -26.09
CA LYS A 11 -3.93 21.26 -25.20
C LYS A 11 -4.18 20.06 -24.29
N ALA A 12 -4.18 18.85 -24.84
CA ALA A 12 -4.35 17.62 -24.06
C ALA A 12 -3.21 17.40 -23.05
N GLU A 13 -1.97 17.68 -23.44
CA GLU A 13 -0.80 17.64 -22.53
C GLU A 13 -0.92 18.67 -21.39
N THR A 14 -1.40 19.88 -21.70
CA THR A 14 -1.65 20.91 -20.68
C THR A 14 -2.75 20.48 -19.70
N LEU A 15 -3.84 19.88 -20.22
CA LEU A 15 -4.91 19.34 -19.39
C LEU A 15 -4.40 18.21 -18.49
N SER A 16 -3.58 17.31 -19.03
CA SER A 16 -2.90 16.25 -18.27
C SER A 16 -2.07 16.82 -17.12
N LEU A 17 -1.26 17.84 -17.39
CA LEU A 17 -0.43 18.50 -16.36
C LEU A 17 -1.25 19.21 -15.28
N SER A 18 -2.45 19.68 -15.63
CA SER A 18 -3.39 20.30 -14.69
C SER A 18 -4.22 19.28 -13.89
N GLY A 19 -4.07 17.98 -14.16
CA GLY A 19 -4.85 16.92 -13.53
C GLY A 19 -6.24 16.68 -14.14
N ALA A 20 -6.58 17.37 -15.24
CA ALA A 20 -7.82 17.19 -15.98
C ALA A 20 -7.70 16.02 -16.97
N TYR A 21 -7.49 14.80 -16.43
CA TYR A 21 -7.14 13.62 -17.21
C TYR A 21 -8.25 13.18 -18.16
N GLU A 22 -9.52 13.20 -17.73
CA GLU A 22 -10.65 12.79 -18.57
C GLU A 22 -10.80 13.69 -19.80
N GLN A 23 -10.66 15.01 -19.64
CA GLN A 23 -10.70 15.95 -20.76
C GLN A 23 -9.50 15.79 -21.69
N ALA A 24 -8.33 15.43 -21.14
CA ALA A 24 -7.15 15.12 -21.95
C ALA A 24 -7.38 13.84 -22.79
N ILE A 25 -8.00 12.81 -22.20
CA ILE A 25 -8.33 11.55 -22.88
C ILE A 25 -9.29 11.81 -24.05
N GLU A 26 -10.36 12.59 -23.85
CA GLU A 26 -11.31 12.92 -24.93
C GLU A 26 -10.62 13.50 -26.16
N ILE A 27 -9.71 14.46 -25.95
CA ILE A 27 -8.94 15.08 -27.03
C ILE A 27 -8.00 14.07 -27.70
N PHE A 28 -7.29 13.25 -26.92
CA PHE A 28 -6.38 12.25 -27.50
C PHE A 28 -7.12 11.14 -28.25
N GLU A 29 -8.33 10.76 -27.83
CA GLU A 29 -9.17 9.80 -28.57
C GLU A 29 -9.73 10.39 -29.86
N GLU A 30 -10.07 11.69 -29.88
CA GLU A 30 -10.42 12.41 -31.12
C GLU A 30 -9.24 12.40 -32.10
N LEU A 31 -8.05 12.74 -31.61
CA LEU A 31 -6.81 12.69 -32.40
C LEU A 31 -6.52 11.28 -32.94
N GLN A 32 -6.82 10.23 -32.18
CA GLN A 32 -6.62 8.85 -32.64
C GLN A 32 -7.51 8.51 -33.84
N LYS A 33 -8.77 9.00 -33.82
CA LYS A 33 -9.76 8.76 -34.89
C LYS A 33 -9.39 9.50 -36.18
N SER A 34 -8.75 10.66 -36.10
CA SER A 34 -8.35 11.48 -37.25
C SER A 34 -7.02 11.06 -37.91
N ASP A 35 -6.76 9.74 -37.97
CA ASP A 35 -5.64 9.11 -38.71
C ASP A 35 -4.24 9.22 -38.07
N SER A 36 -4.15 9.31 -36.74
CA SER A 36 -2.88 9.47 -36.00
C SER A 36 -2.56 8.33 -35.01
N ASP A 37 -3.08 7.12 -35.21
CA ASP A 37 -2.80 5.94 -34.37
C ASP A 37 -1.31 5.54 -34.41
N ASN A 38 -0.50 6.18 -33.57
CA ASN A 38 0.95 6.05 -33.52
C ASN A 38 1.43 5.74 -32.10
N ALA A 39 2.71 5.37 -31.95
CA ALA A 39 3.27 4.97 -30.67
C ALA A 39 3.17 6.08 -29.59
N TRP A 40 3.39 7.34 -29.97
CA TRP A 40 3.35 8.50 -29.07
C TRP A 40 1.94 8.71 -28.49
N LEU A 41 0.92 8.71 -29.36
CA LEU A 41 -0.47 8.94 -28.95
C LEU A 41 -0.97 7.82 -28.02
N ASN A 42 -0.71 6.56 -28.39
CA ASN A 42 -1.08 5.41 -27.57
C ASN A 42 -0.37 5.44 -26.21
N ALA A 43 0.89 5.87 -26.16
CA ALA A 43 1.60 5.96 -24.89
C ALA A 43 1.00 7.04 -23.98
N HIS A 44 0.61 8.20 -24.52
CA HIS A 44 -0.06 9.26 -23.75
C HIS A 44 -1.44 8.85 -23.25
N LEU A 45 -2.27 8.23 -24.10
CA LEU A 45 -3.56 7.66 -23.66
C LEU A 45 -3.33 6.64 -22.54
N GLY A 46 -2.40 5.72 -22.73
CA GLY A 46 -2.10 4.70 -21.73
C GLY A 46 -1.62 5.29 -20.41
N THR A 47 -0.76 6.33 -20.44
CA THR A 47 -0.33 7.04 -19.24
C THR A 47 -1.48 7.81 -18.56
N LEU A 48 -2.41 8.39 -19.32
CA LEU A 48 -3.58 9.07 -18.75
C LEU A 48 -4.54 8.09 -18.07
N TYR A 49 -4.82 6.94 -18.70
CA TYR A 49 -5.60 5.89 -18.06
C TYR A 49 -4.90 5.34 -16.81
N TYR A 50 -3.57 5.26 -16.84
CA TYR A 50 -2.77 4.96 -15.65
C TYR A 50 -2.93 6.04 -14.55
N GLN A 51 -2.98 7.35 -14.88
CA GLN A 51 -3.27 8.42 -13.90
C GLN A 51 -4.66 8.25 -13.26
N LEU A 52 -5.62 7.72 -14.01
CA LEU A 52 -6.96 7.41 -13.53
C LEU A 52 -7.05 6.06 -12.80
N MET A 53 -5.93 5.35 -12.63
CA MET A 53 -5.85 3.99 -12.08
C MET A 53 -6.67 2.95 -12.86
N ASP A 54 -6.99 3.24 -14.14
CA ASP A 54 -7.56 2.29 -15.08
C ASP A 54 -6.44 1.50 -15.77
N TYR A 55 -5.88 0.54 -15.03
CA TYR A 55 -4.74 -0.25 -15.51
C TYR A 55 -5.07 -1.14 -16.70
N GLY A 56 -6.35 -1.49 -16.90
CA GLY A 56 -6.79 -2.26 -18.06
C GLY A 56 -6.66 -1.47 -19.36
N ASN A 57 -7.18 -0.25 -19.40
CA ASN A 57 -6.97 0.63 -20.55
C ASN A 57 -5.51 1.11 -20.65
N ALA A 58 -4.83 1.34 -19.52
CA ALA A 58 -3.41 1.67 -19.53
C ALA A 58 -2.58 0.59 -20.23
N GLU A 59 -2.76 -0.68 -19.85
CA GLU A 59 -2.06 -1.83 -20.46
C GLU A 59 -2.37 -1.92 -21.96
N LYS A 60 -3.65 -1.82 -22.33
CA LYS A 60 -4.09 -1.89 -23.73
C LYS A 60 -3.39 -0.85 -24.61
N TYR A 61 -3.39 0.41 -24.20
CA TYR A 61 -2.81 1.49 -25.00
C TYR A 61 -1.27 1.48 -24.95
N LEU A 62 -0.65 1.22 -23.79
CA LEU A 62 0.81 1.11 -23.69
C LEU A 62 1.36 -0.08 -24.48
N THR A 63 0.63 -1.20 -24.54
CA THR A 63 1.00 -2.36 -25.37
C THR A 63 1.01 -1.98 -26.86
N LYS A 64 -0.05 -1.32 -27.35
CA LYS A 64 -0.09 -0.79 -28.72
C LYS A 64 1.09 0.16 -29.00
N ALA A 65 1.48 0.97 -28.02
CA ALA A 65 2.59 1.90 -28.18
C ALA A 65 3.92 1.17 -28.41
N VAL A 66 4.24 0.16 -27.61
CA VAL A 66 5.49 -0.62 -27.73
C VAL A 66 5.48 -1.56 -28.93
N GLU A 67 4.32 -2.07 -29.35
CA GLU A 67 4.19 -2.84 -30.59
C GLU A 67 4.49 -1.99 -31.83
N LYS A 68 4.04 -0.72 -31.83
CA LYS A 68 4.31 0.23 -32.91
C LYS A 68 5.77 0.72 -32.89
N ASN A 69 6.36 0.86 -31.71
CA ASN A 69 7.76 1.25 -31.55
C ASN A 69 8.38 0.61 -30.30
N ASP A 70 9.04 -0.52 -30.47
CA ASP A 70 9.72 -1.27 -29.40
C ASP A 70 10.93 -0.52 -28.79
N ASN A 71 11.41 0.55 -29.45
CA ASN A 71 12.43 1.42 -28.89
C ASN A 71 11.84 2.61 -28.12
N TYR A 72 10.52 2.65 -27.91
CA TYR A 72 9.90 3.68 -27.10
C TYR A 72 10.05 3.38 -25.61
N LEU A 73 11.25 3.61 -25.08
CA LEU A 73 11.65 3.22 -23.72
C LEU A 73 10.72 3.78 -22.63
N TRP A 74 10.18 4.99 -22.82
CA TRP A 74 9.21 5.58 -21.90
C TRP A 74 7.90 4.78 -21.82
N ALA A 75 7.37 4.32 -22.95
CA ALA A 75 6.19 3.46 -22.98
C ALA A 75 6.46 2.11 -22.32
N HIS A 76 7.66 1.53 -22.51
CA HIS A 76 8.09 0.35 -21.76
C HIS A 76 8.15 0.60 -20.25
N ALA A 77 8.62 1.76 -19.80
CA ALA A 77 8.70 2.07 -18.36
C ALA A 77 7.29 2.12 -17.73
N HIS A 78 6.35 2.81 -18.37
CA HIS A 78 4.94 2.88 -17.92
C HIS A 78 4.21 1.55 -18.03
N LEU A 79 4.49 0.75 -19.05
CA LEU A 79 3.92 -0.59 -19.17
C LEU A 79 4.44 -1.52 -18.08
N GLY A 80 5.73 -1.42 -17.75
CA GLY A 80 6.33 -2.14 -16.62
C GLY A 80 5.65 -1.79 -15.30
N GLU A 81 5.37 -0.51 -15.07
CA GLU A 81 4.69 -0.05 -13.87
C GLU A 81 3.22 -0.48 -13.82
N THR A 82 2.53 -0.44 -14.96
CA THR A 82 1.16 -0.94 -15.09
C THR A 82 1.09 -2.42 -14.68
N TYR A 83 2.01 -3.26 -15.17
CA TYR A 83 2.09 -4.66 -14.75
C TYR A 83 2.48 -4.84 -13.27
N ARG A 84 3.35 -3.99 -12.72
CA ARG A 84 3.73 -4.04 -11.29
C ARG A 84 2.55 -3.72 -10.38
N LEU A 85 1.76 -2.70 -10.72
CA LEU A 85 0.56 -2.32 -9.99
C LEU A 85 -0.54 -3.38 -10.13
N ARG A 86 -0.65 -3.98 -11.31
CA ARG A 86 -1.49 -5.16 -11.53
C ARG A 86 -1.10 -6.35 -10.63
N ALA A 87 0.19 -6.67 -10.55
CA ALA A 87 0.70 -7.72 -9.66
C ALA A 87 0.41 -7.47 -8.17
N ILE A 88 0.29 -6.22 -7.75
CA ILE A 88 -0.02 -5.86 -6.36
C ILE A 88 -1.42 -6.36 -5.97
N THR A 89 -2.40 -6.23 -6.84
CA THR A 89 -3.81 -6.57 -6.55
C THR A 89 -4.20 -7.99 -6.92
N GLU A 90 -3.40 -8.67 -7.73
CA GLU A 90 -3.68 -10.06 -8.11
C GLU A 90 -3.55 -10.97 -6.88
N ASN A 91 -4.59 -11.75 -6.59
CA ASN A 91 -4.57 -12.74 -5.50
C ASN A 91 -4.00 -14.09 -5.96
N ASP A 92 -4.16 -14.42 -7.24
CA ASP A 92 -3.65 -15.67 -7.82
C ASP A 92 -2.13 -15.62 -8.02
N LYS A 93 -1.44 -16.69 -7.58
CA LYS A 93 0.04 -16.77 -7.61
C LYS A 93 0.57 -16.79 -9.05
N GLU A 94 -0.10 -17.49 -9.97
CA GLU A 94 0.38 -17.67 -11.33
C GLU A 94 0.22 -16.38 -12.13
N GLN A 95 -0.95 -15.74 -12.04
CA GLN A 95 -1.21 -14.43 -12.63
C GLN A 95 -0.24 -13.37 -12.09
N LYS A 96 -0.06 -13.33 -10.76
CA LYS A 96 0.90 -12.41 -10.13
C LYS A 96 2.32 -12.63 -10.65
N ASN A 97 2.74 -13.88 -10.79
CA ASN A 97 4.06 -14.20 -11.31
C ASN A 97 4.21 -13.76 -12.79
N GLU A 98 3.18 -13.94 -13.61
CA GLU A 98 3.15 -13.45 -14.99
C GLU A 98 3.29 -11.93 -15.04
N SER A 99 2.46 -11.20 -14.29
CA SER A 99 2.53 -9.74 -14.17
C SER A 99 3.90 -9.26 -13.67
N ILE A 100 4.49 -9.92 -12.67
CA ILE A 100 5.86 -9.61 -12.20
C ILE A 100 6.89 -9.81 -13.32
N ASN A 101 6.82 -10.90 -14.06
CA ASN A 101 7.77 -11.19 -15.13
C ASN A 101 7.62 -10.21 -16.31
N SER A 102 6.38 -9.84 -16.66
CA SER A 102 6.08 -8.80 -17.64
C SER A 102 6.62 -7.45 -17.18
N ALA A 103 6.37 -7.05 -15.93
CA ALA A 103 6.93 -5.84 -15.35
C ALA A 103 8.46 -5.80 -15.46
N ILE A 104 9.14 -6.87 -15.03
CA ILE A 104 10.61 -7.00 -15.12
C ILE A 104 11.09 -6.87 -16.57
N LYS A 105 10.43 -7.54 -17.53
CA LYS A 105 10.79 -7.47 -18.96
C LYS A 105 10.71 -6.04 -19.47
N HIS A 106 9.60 -5.35 -19.21
CA HIS A 106 9.36 -4.01 -19.72
C HIS A 106 10.27 -2.97 -19.05
N PHE A 107 10.48 -3.04 -17.73
CA PHE A 107 11.47 -2.20 -17.06
C PHE A 107 12.89 -2.45 -17.56
N LYS A 108 13.30 -3.72 -17.72
CA LYS A 108 14.62 -4.06 -18.28
C LYS A 108 14.81 -3.49 -19.69
N LYS A 109 13.78 -3.53 -20.52
CA LYS A 109 13.79 -2.90 -21.84
C LYS A 109 13.93 -1.38 -21.74
N ALA A 110 13.16 -0.74 -20.87
CA ALA A 110 13.22 0.71 -20.64
C ALA A 110 14.61 1.18 -20.18
N ILE A 111 15.35 0.34 -19.45
CA ILE A 111 16.70 0.65 -18.97
C ILE A 111 17.83 0.13 -19.89
N ALA A 112 17.50 -0.63 -20.94
CA ALA A 112 18.50 -1.22 -21.83
C ALA A 112 18.98 -0.17 -22.86
N HIS A 113 20.24 0.26 -22.72
CA HIS A 113 21.05 1.10 -23.64
C HIS A 113 20.82 2.61 -23.57
N LYS A 114 21.91 3.35 -23.26
CA LYS A 114 22.02 4.82 -23.37
C LYS A 114 20.82 5.60 -22.81
N ALA A 115 20.16 5.11 -21.77
CA ALA A 115 19.22 5.93 -21.04
C ALA A 115 20.02 7.14 -20.52
N PRO A 116 19.61 8.38 -20.83
CA PRO A 116 20.40 9.55 -20.47
C PRO A 116 20.63 9.58 -18.95
N GLU A 117 21.54 10.44 -18.50
CA GLU A 117 21.67 10.80 -17.08
C GLU A 117 20.43 11.58 -16.58
N ASN A 118 19.24 11.29 -17.10
CA ASN A 118 17.98 11.89 -16.75
C ASN A 118 17.26 11.08 -15.66
N SER A 119 16.63 11.81 -14.75
CA SER A 119 15.94 11.32 -13.56
C SER A 119 14.92 10.19 -13.86
N ASN A 120 14.28 10.17 -15.03
CA ASN A 120 13.35 9.10 -15.42
C ASN A 120 13.96 7.69 -15.42
N TYR A 121 15.28 7.55 -15.59
CA TYR A 121 15.97 6.26 -15.49
C TYR A 121 16.08 5.76 -14.04
N GLY A 122 16.35 6.68 -13.09
CA GLY A 122 16.36 6.36 -11.67
C GLY A 122 14.99 5.88 -11.19
N TRP A 123 13.91 6.46 -11.73
CA TRP A 123 12.54 6.02 -11.45
C TRP A 123 12.30 4.58 -11.91
N ALA A 124 12.61 4.27 -13.18
CA ALA A 124 12.43 2.91 -13.72
C ALA A 124 13.27 1.87 -12.96
N LEU A 125 14.49 2.23 -12.52
CA LEU A 125 15.32 1.38 -11.67
C LEU A 125 14.69 1.12 -10.31
N ALA A 126 14.19 2.15 -9.62
CA ALA A 126 13.57 1.98 -8.33
C ALA A 126 12.34 1.08 -8.42
N HIS A 127 11.50 1.30 -9.44
CA HIS A 127 10.29 0.51 -9.66
C HIS A 127 10.59 -0.93 -10.10
N LEU A 128 11.68 -1.16 -10.85
CA LEU A 128 12.21 -2.50 -11.09
C LEU A 128 12.66 -3.16 -9.79
N GLY A 129 13.37 -2.43 -8.91
CA GLY A 129 13.77 -2.92 -7.60
C GLY A 129 12.56 -3.29 -6.72
N ALA A 130 11.52 -2.45 -6.71
CA ALA A 130 10.26 -2.74 -6.03
C ALA A 130 9.51 -3.93 -6.66
N THR A 131 9.64 -4.15 -7.98
CA THR A 131 9.09 -5.33 -8.66
C THR A 131 9.79 -6.61 -8.18
N TYR A 132 11.12 -6.56 -8.03
CA TYR A 132 11.85 -7.67 -7.41
C TYR A 132 11.49 -7.88 -5.95
N ARG A 133 11.15 -6.83 -5.18
CA ARG A 133 10.59 -6.97 -3.82
C ARG A 133 9.34 -7.83 -3.81
N LEU A 134 8.40 -7.60 -4.74
CA LEU A 134 7.19 -8.44 -4.85
C LEU A 134 7.57 -9.90 -5.09
N LYS A 135 8.57 -10.15 -5.94
CA LYS A 135 9.08 -11.49 -6.22
C LYS A 135 9.68 -12.20 -5.01
N ILE A 136 10.34 -11.47 -4.09
CA ILE A 136 10.87 -12.01 -2.82
C ILE A 136 9.78 -12.78 -2.05
N THR A 137 8.57 -12.22 -2.03
CA THR A 137 7.43 -12.72 -1.24
C THR A 137 6.37 -13.44 -2.08
N LEU A 138 6.64 -13.69 -3.36
CA LEU A 138 5.71 -14.36 -4.27
C LEU A 138 5.36 -15.77 -3.77
N ASP A 139 6.36 -16.50 -3.26
CA ASP A 139 6.12 -17.78 -2.60
C ASP A 139 5.80 -17.59 -1.11
N LYS A 140 4.56 -17.16 -0.86
CA LYS A 140 4.02 -16.96 0.49
C LYS A 140 4.20 -18.20 1.37
N ILE A 141 4.05 -19.41 0.80
CA ILE A 141 4.18 -20.66 1.55
C ILE A 141 5.63 -20.88 1.98
N LYS A 142 6.59 -20.67 1.06
CA LYS A 142 8.01 -20.77 1.36
C LYS A 142 8.42 -19.77 2.45
N LEU A 143 8.03 -18.50 2.28
CA LEU A 143 8.28 -17.43 3.25
C LEU A 143 7.80 -17.81 4.65
N ILE A 144 6.63 -18.44 4.74
CA ILE A 144 5.96 -18.78 5.98
C ILE A 144 6.52 -20.04 6.65
N LYS A 145 6.68 -21.12 5.88
CA LYS A 145 7.04 -22.44 6.41
C LYS A 145 8.53 -22.57 6.67
N GLU A 146 9.33 -21.99 5.79
CA GLU A 146 10.77 -22.16 5.79
C GLU A 146 11.47 -20.93 6.37
N ASN A 147 10.73 -19.84 6.62
CA ASN A 147 11.28 -18.54 7.02
C ASN A 147 12.34 -18.02 6.02
N GLU A 148 12.27 -18.48 4.77
CA GLU A 148 13.23 -18.16 3.72
C GLU A 148 12.66 -17.16 2.73
N ILE A 149 13.46 -16.16 2.41
CA ILE A 149 13.23 -15.24 1.30
C ILE A 149 14.03 -15.66 0.07
N ASP A 150 13.54 -15.31 -1.12
CA ASP A 150 14.32 -15.48 -2.37
C ASP A 150 15.53 -14.52 -2.36
N GLN A 151 16.71 -15.08 -2.08
CA GLN A 151 17.97 -14.35 -1.97
C GLN A 151 18.40 -13.73 -3.31
N GLU A 152 18.08 -14.35 -4.44
CA GLU A 152 18.43 -13.78 -5.75
C GLU A 152 17.54 -12.58 -6.03
N SER A 153 16.23 -12.68 -5.79
CA SER A 153 15.32 -11.54 -5.92
C SER A 153 15.65 -10.41 -4.94
N LYS A 154 16.07 -10.72 -3.70
CA LYS A 154 16.59 -9.73 -2.74
C LYS A 154 17.81 -9.00 -3.31
N LYS A 155 18.80 -9.74 -3.80
CA LYS A 155 20.02 -9.18 -4.38
C LYS A 155 19.71 -8.25 -5.56
N GLN A 156 18.81 -8.66 -6.46
CA GLN A 156 18.38 -7.83 -7.58
C GLN A 156 17.64 -6.58 -7.10
N ALA A 157 16.70 -6.71 -6.15
CA ALA A 157 15.99 -5.57 -5.58
C ALA A 157 16.94 -4.52 -5.01
N LEU A 158 17.90 -4.94 -4.16
CA LEU A 158 18.90 -4.04 -3.57
C LEU A 158 19.81 -3.41 -4.64
N ASN A 159 20.26 -4.16 -5.65
CA ASN A 159 21.11 -3.63 -6.71
C ASN A 159 20.42 -2.49 -7.50
N TYR A 160 19.17 -2.71 -7.92
CA TYR A 160 18.42 -1.70 -8.66
C TYR A 160 18.04 -0.49 -7.80
N LEU A 161 17.66 -0.70 -6.53
CA LEU A 161 17.36 0.39 -5.61
C LEU A 161 18.60 1.22 -5.25
N ASN A 162 19.76 0.56 -5.04
CA ASN A 162 21.04 1.25 -4.85
C ASN A 162 21.34 2.15 -6.05
N ARG A 163 21.23 1.60 -7.26
CA ARG A 163 21.50 2.39 -8.47
C ARG A 163 20.52 3.55 -8.65
N ALA A 164 19.24 3.35 -8.31
CA ALA A 164 18.25 4.41 -8.34
C ALA A 164 18.59 5.54 -7.36
N ILE A 165 18.99 5.19 -6.14
CA ILE A 165 19.40 6.14 -5.09
C ILE A 165 20.69 6.88 -5.46
N GLU A 166 21.67 6.20 -6.07
CA GLU A 166 22.89 6.85 -6.56
C GLU A 166 22.59 7.93 -7.60
N LEU A 167 21.62 7.68 -8.48
CA LEU A 167 21.22 8.61 -9.53
C LEU A 167 20.29 9.71 -9.04
N MET A 168 19.41 9.37 -8.09
CA MET A 168 18.44 10.29 -7.49
C MET A 168 18.42 10.13 -5.97
N PRO A 169 19.40 10.71 -5.24
CA PRO A 169 19.46 10.60 -3.79
C PRO A 169 18.25 11.22 -3.08
N THR A 170 17.55 12.13 -3.75
CA THR A 170 16.32 12.77 -3.25
C THR A 170 15.05 11.99 -3.58
N TYR A 171 15.13 10.82 -4.21
CA TYR A 171 13.94 10.02 -4.48
C TYR A 171 13.53 9.21 -3.25
N ALA A 172 12.78 9.85 -2.35
CA ALA A 172 12.39 9.29 -1.05
C ALA A 172 11.77 7.89 -1.15
N TRP A 173 10.89 7.65 -2.13
CA TRP A 173 10.26 6.35 -2.34
C TRP A 173 11.27 5.22 -2.57
N ALA A 174 12.39 5.45 -3.27
CA ALA A 174 13.42 4.44 -3.46
C ALA A 174 14.10 4.04 -2.14
N TRP A 175 14.33 5.00 -1.24
CA TRP A 175 14.83 4.73 0.12
C TRP A 175 13.83 3.90 0.92
N GLY A 176 12.55 4.27 0.92
CA GLY A 176 11.50 3.51 1.60
C GLY A 176 11.35 2.07 1.07
N MET A 177 11.44 1.89 -0.26
CA MET A 177 11.44 0.56 -0.88
C MET A 177 12.68 -0.26 -0.48
N ARG A 178 13.86 0.35 -0.40
CA ARG A 178 15.07 -0.35 0.04
C ARG A 178 15.01 -0.72 1.52
N ALA A 179 14.48 0.17 2.35
CA ALA A 179 14.17 -0.11 3.76
C ALA A 179 13.24 -1.33 3.89
N ALA A 180 12.18 -1.40 3.09
CA ALA A 180 11.27 -2.54 3.09
C ALA A 180 11.97 -3.86 2.70
N VAL A 181 12.89 -3.84 1.72
CA VAL A 181 13.71 -5.01 1.35
C VAL A 181 14.63 -5.42 2.50
N HIS A 182 15.29 -4.46 3.17
CA HIS A 182 16.11 -4.72 4.35
C HIS A 182 15.28 -5.35 5.48
N ARG A 183 14.06 -4.86 5.76
CA ARG A 183 13.19 -5.50 6.76
C ARG A 183 12.74 -6.90 6.36
N LEU A 184 12.46 -7.15 5.08
CA LEU A 184 12.19 -8.51 4.58
C LEU A 184 13.41 -9.42 4.77
N ALA A 185 14.62 -8.87 4.81
CA ALA A 185 15.83 -9.59 5.15
C ALA A 185 16.16 -9.61 6.65
N GLN A 186 15.33 -8.99 7.49
CA GLN A 186 15.56 -8.77 8.93
C GLN A 186 16.83 -7.95 9.24
N GLU A 187 17.26 -7.15 8.27
CA GLU A 187 18.36 -6.17 8.34
C GLU A 187 17.79 -4.85 8.90
N TYR A 188 17.44 -4.86 10.19
CA TYR A 188 16.69 -3.78 10.82
C TYR A 188 17.49 -2.48 10.98
N GLU A 189 18.81 -2.54 11.14
CA GLU A 189 19.64 -1.34 11.28
C GLU A 189 19.75 -0.59 9.95
N GLU A 190 19.93 -1.33 8.85
CA GLU A 190 19.94 -0.80 7.49
C GLU A 190 18.59 -0.20 7.11
N SER A 191 17.49 -0.88 7.45
CA SER A 191 16.15 -0.31 7.26
C SER A 191 15.95 0.95 8.10
N LEU A 192 16.44 0.99 9.34
CA LEU A 192 16.29 2.16 10.21
C LEU A 192 16.98 3.37 9.58
N TRP A 193 18.19 3.17 9.06
CA TRP A 193 18.93 4.23 8.36
C TRP A 193 18.18 4.74 7.13
N ASP A 194 17.69 3.85 6.27
CA ASP A 194 16.98 4.22 5.05
C ASP A 194 15.67 4.97 5.33
N LEU A 195 14.90 4.55 6.34
CA LEU A 195 13.72 5.29 6.82
C LEU A 195 14.10 6.66 7.37
N GLY A 196 15.24 6.76 8.06
CA GLY A 196 15.81 8.03 8.51
C GLY A 196 16.07 8.99 7.35
N VAL A 197 16.70 8.51 6.27
CA VAL A 197 16.94 9.35 5.09
C VAL A 197 15.62 9.73 4.40
N GLU A 198 14.72 8.78 4.17
CA GLU A 198 13.43 9.01 3.53
C GLU A 198 12.65 10.14 4.22
N THR A 199 12.60 10.12 5.55
CA THR A 199 11.82 11.07 6.36
C THR A 199 12.40 12.49 6.39
N GLN A 200 13.66 12.68 6.01
CA GLN A 200 14.33 13.99 5.95
C GLN A 200 14.24 14.66 4.56
N ILE A 201 14.00 13.89 3.49
CA ILE A 201 13.86 14.46 2.14
C ILE A 201 12.58 15.31 2.10
N SER A 202 12.60 16.58 1.69
CA SER A 202 11.40 17.45 1.67
C SER A 202 10.31 16.97 0.71
N PRO A 203 9.00 17.11 1.01
CA PRO A 203 7.91 16.80 0.06
C PRO A 203 8.00 17.64 -1.22
N ASP A 204 8.46 18.88 -1.11
CA ASP A 204 8.54 19.80 -2.25
C ASP A 204 9.59 19.34 -3.27
N LEU A 205 10.67 18.71 -2.79
CA LEU A 205 11.70 18.07 -3.62
C LEU A 205 11.16 16.83 -4.36
N GLU A 206 10.18 16.15 -3.78
CA GLU A 206 9.51 14.97 -4.36
C GLU A 206 8.55 15.38 -5.48
N THR A 207 7.77 16.45 -5.27
CA THR A 207 6.86 17.01 -6.29
C THR A 207 7.57 17.65 -7.48
N LEU A 208 8.77 18.20 -7.28
CA LEU A 208 9.57 18.81 -8.36
C LEU A 208 10.20 17.78 -9.30
N GLN A 209 10.26 16.50 -8.92
CA GLN A 209 10.91 15.47 -9.73
C GLN A 209 9.96 14.79 -10.72
N HIS A 210 8.65 14.65 -10.44
CA HIS A 210 7.72 13.99 -11.36
C HIS A 210 6.26 14.45 -11.19
N SER A 211 5.86 15.59 -11.78
CA SER A 211 4.49 16.15 -11.75
C SER A 211 3.43 15.36 -12.55
N TYR A 212 3.58 14.04 -12.69
CA TYR A 212 2.75 13.17 -13.51
C TYR A 212 2.30 11.91 -12.75
N TYR A 213 1.96 11.99 -11.46
CA TYR A 213 1.46 10.81 -10.75
C TYR A 213 0.28 11.12 -9.83
N PRO A 214 -0.78 10.30 -9.86
CA PRO A 214 -1.95 10.49 -9.02
C PRO A 214 -1.59 10.08 -7.58
N VAL A 215 -2.02 10.92 -6.66
CA VAL A 215 -1.90 10.85 -5.20
C VAL A 215 -1.76 9.43 -4.58
N SER A 216 -0.59 9.16 -3.98
CA SER A 216 -0.45 8.54 -2.64
C SER A 216 0.88 8.85 -1.90
N SER A 217 1.79 9.66 -2.46
CA SER A 217 3.08 10.02 -1.83
C SER A 217 2.94 10.74 -0.48
N LEU A 218 1.83 11.45 -0.24
CA LEU A 218 1.50 12.03 1.08
C LEU A 218 1.05 11.00 2.12
N VAL A 219 0.67 9.79 1.71
CA VAL A 219 0.41 8.66 2.61
C VAL A 219 1.72 7.92 2.93
N SER A 220 2.64 7.82 1.96
CA SER A 220 3.95 7.16 2.12
C SER A 220 4.70 7.68 3.35
N ARG A 221 4.91 9.00 3.48
CA ARG A 221 5.71 9.56 4.58
C ARG A 221 5.14 9.32 5.97
N ARG A 222 3.81 9.37 6.14
CA ARG A 222 3.19 9.09 7.44
C ARG A 222 3.34 7.63 7.81
N VAL A 223 3.10 6.73 6.85
CA VAL A 223 3.31 5.29 7.05
C VAL A 223 4.77 5.02 7.39
N SER A 224 5.72 5.58 6.64
CA SER A 224 7.16 5.45 6.91
C SER A 224 7.56 6.03 8.28
N LEU A 225 6.98 7.15 8.73
CA LEU A 225 7.25 7.69 10.08
C LEU A 225 6.67 6.81 11.20
N TYR A 226 5.48 6.22 11.02
CA TYR A 226 4.96 5.24 11.98
C TYR A 226 5.87 4.02 12.04
N GLU A 227 6.29 3.51 10.88
CA GLU A 227 7.21 2.37 10.77
C GLU A 227 8.55 2.69 11.42
N HIS A 228 9.08 3.90 11.21
CA HIS A 228 10.33 4.36 11.78
C HIS A 228 10.24 4.47 13.30
N ALA A 229 9.17 5.09 13.82
CA ALA A 229 8.91 5.17 15.26
C ALA A 229 8.81 3.78 15.91
N PHE A 230 8.10 2.85 15.27
CA PHE A 230 7.98 1.47 15.77
C PHE A 230 9.28 0.70 15.72
N LEU A 231 10.06 0.87 14.66
CA LEU A 231 11.34 0.18 14.52
C LEU A 231 12.32 0.65 15.59
N PHE A 232 12.42 1.96 15.80
CA PHE A 232 13.15 2.53 16.93
C PHE A 232 12.66 1.96 18.26
N PHE A 233 11.36 2.04 18.53
CA PHE A 233 10.79 1.56 19.78
C PHE A 233 11.05 0.08 20.00
N TYR A 234 10.98 -0.73 18.95
CA TYR A 234 11.30 -2.13 19.01
C TYR A 234 12.78 -2.39 19.34
N LEU A 235 13.71 -1.68 18.70
CA LEU A 235 15.14 -1.87 18.94
C LEU A 235 15.54 -1.60 20.39
N THR A 236 14.76 -0.81 21.15
CA THR A 236 14.92 -0.67 22.61
C THR A 236 14.84 -2.01 23.36
N LYS A 237 14.11 -3.00 22.83
CA LYS A 237 13.92 -4.32 23.45
C LYS A 237 15.06 -5.29 23.16
N ARG A 238 15.73 -5.12 22.02
CA ARG A 238 16.88 -5.97 21.64
C ARG A 238 18.19 -5.49 22.22
N GLN A 239 18.17 -4.34 22.90
CA GLN A 239 19.38 -3.66 23.30
C GLN A 239 19.59 -3.67 24.81
N ASP A 240 20.61 -4.39 25.24
CA ASP A 240 21.01 -4.47 26.66
C ASP A 240 21.81 -3.24 27.11
N ASN A 241 22.47 -2.55 26.16
CA ASN A 241 23.21 -1.33 26.48
C ASN A 241 22.24 -0.16 26.73
N SER A 242 22.27 0.38 27.96
CA SER A 242 21.38 1.45 28.41
C SER A 242 21.46 2.72 27.55
N GLU A 243 22.65 3.12 27.10
CA GLU A 243 22.83 4.32 26.28
C GLU A 243 22.23 4.15 24.88
N LYS A 244 22.48 3.02 24.22
CA LYS A 244 21.87 2.73 22.91
C LYS A 244 20.35 2.59 23.04
N LYS A 245 19.88 1.97 24.11
CA LYS A 245 18.45 1.84 24.40
C LYS A 245 17.78 3.20 24.56
N GLU A 246 18.40 4.13 25.28
CA GLU A 246 17.90 5.50 25.44
C GLU A 246 17.88 6.25 24.10
N ARG A 247 18.92 6.11 23.27
CA ARG A 247 18.93 6.70 21.91
C ARG A 247 17.78 6.19 21.05
N TYR A 248 17.45 4.90 21.13
CA TYR A 248 16.31 4.34 20.41
C TYR A 248 14.97 4.86 20.94
N TYR A 249 14.81 5.04 22.26
CA TYR A 249 13.62 5.70 22.82
C TYR A 249 13.46 7.13 22.32
N ILE A 250 14.53 7.93 22.36
CA ILE A 250 14.53 9.30 21.87
C ILE A 250 14.16 9.34 20.37
N GLY A 251 14.75 8.45 19.56
CA GLY A 251 14.42 8.34 18.14
C GLY A 251 12.95 7.98 17.89
N ALA A 252 12.39 7.06 18.68
CA ALA A 252 10.98 6.67 18.58
C ALA A 252 10.04 7.83 18.89
N ILE A 253 10.33 8.58 19.97
CA ILE A 253 9.57 9.77 20.38
C ILE A 253 9.66 10.84 19.29
N ALA A 254 10.87 11.16 18.81
CA ALA A 254 11.07 12.18 17.80
C ALA A 254 10.29 11.88 16.50
N CYS A 255 10.28 10.62 16.05
CA CYS A 255 9.48 10.22 14.89
C CYS A 255 7.98 10.38 15.14
N ALA A 256 7.49 9.97 16.31
CA ALA A 256 6.09 10.10 16.67
C ALA A 256 5.64 11.57 16.81
N GLU A 257 6.49 12.43 17.38
CA GLU A 257 6.26 13.88 17.45
C GLU A 257 6.26 14.51 16.05
N GLN A 258 7.17 14.08 15.17
CA GLN A 258 7.22 14.57 13.79
C GLN A 258 5.91 14.28 13.03
N VAL A 259 5.28 13.11 13.24
CA VAL A 259 3.93 12.84 12.71
C VAL A 259 2.94 13.90 13.19
N LEU A 260 2.95 14.23 14.48
CA LEU A 260 1.99 15.16 15.08
C LEU A 260 2.22 16.61 14.66
N ILE A 261 3.47 16.97 14.38
CA ILE A 261 3.83 18.26 13.77
C ILE A 261 3.28 18.35 12.35
N LEU A 262 3.48 17.30 11.54
CA LEU A 262 3.00 17.26 10.15
C LEU A 262 1.47 17.21 10.05
N LYS A 263 0.80 16.61 11.05
CA LYS A 263 -0.66 16.50 11.09
C LYS A 263 -1.16 16.57 12.53
N PRO A 264 -1.44 17.79 13.03
CA PRO A 264 -2.07 17.98 14.33
C PRO A 264 -3.40 17.23 14.37
N GLY A 265 -3.61 16.40 15.40
CA GLY A 265 -4.81 15.57 15.54
C GLY A 265 -4.69 14.17 14.93
N ASP A 266 -3.53 13.75 14.44
CA ASP A 266 -3.34 12.38 13.99
C ASP A 266 -3.45 11.38 15.17
N LEU A 267 -4.48 10.52 15.12
CA LEU A 267 -4.82 9.63 16.23
C LEU A 267 -3.81 8.48 16.38
N ILE A 268 -3.28 7.97 15.27
CA ILE A 268 -2.27 6.90 15.29
C ILE A 268 -1.00 7.47 15.92
N GLY A 269 -0.50 8.62 15.44
CA GLY A 269 0.68 9.28 16.02
C GLY A 269 0.54 9.55 17.52
N GLN A 270 -0.64 10.01 17.97
CA GLN A 270 -0.93 10.24 19.39
C GLN A 270 -0.85 8.95 20.20
N LEU A 271 -1.39 7.84 19.67
CA LEU A 271 -1.35 6.55 20.33
C LEU A 271 0.09 6.02 20.44
N ILE A 272 0.88 6.14 19.37
CA ILE A 272 2.29 5.75 19.35
C ILE A 272 3.07 6.50 20.43
N LEU A 273 3.00 7.83 20.39
CA LEU A 273 3.74 8.68 21.31
C LEU A 273 3.39 8.34 22.76
N LYS A 274 2.08 8.26 23.07
CA LYS A 274 1.62 7.86 24.41
C LYS A 274 2.21 6.53 24.84
N ILE A 275 2.18 5.51 23.98
CA ILE A 275 2.70 4.18 24.33
C ILE A 275 4.21 4.20 24.56
N ILE A 276 4.97 4.91 23.73
CA ILE A 276 6.42 5.02 23.93
C ILE A 276 6.72 5.74 25.25
N GLU A 277 6.08 6.89 25.53
CA GLU A 277 6.28 7.65 26.77
C GLU A 277 5.85 6.86 28.02
N GLY A 278 4.73 6.15 27.92
CA GLY A 278 4.15 5.34 29.00
C GLY A 278 4.99 4.11 29.35
N THR A 279 5.80 3.62 28.40
CA THR A 279 6.67 2.45 28.56
C THR A 279 8.12 2.83 28.88
N GLN A 280 8.62 3.99 28.42
CA GLN A 280 9.99 4.47 28.71
C GLN A 280 10.26 4.60 30.23
N LYS A 281 9.26 5.05 31.00
CA LYS A 281 9.42 5.39 32.43
C LYS A 281 9.29 4.21 33.40
N LYS A 282 9.28 2.96 32.92
CA LYS A 282 8.92 1.81 33.76
C LYS A 282 10.03 0.79 33.90
N GLU A 283 10.66 0.83 35.07
CA GLU A 283 11.49 -0.26 35.61
C GLU A 283 10.66 -1.42 36.18
N LYS A 284 9.33 -1.27 36.30
CA LYS A 284 8.39 -2.31 36.78
C LYS A 284 7.20 -2.42 35.80
N ASP A 285 7.08 -3.58 35.16
CA ASP A 285 6.29 -3.92 33.96
C ASP A 285 4.75 -3.78 34.05
N GLN A 286 4.18 -2.65 34.48
CA GLN A 286 2.71 -2.46 34.44
C GLN A 286 2.27 -1.05 34.06
N LEU A 287 1.43 -0.93 33.03
CA LEU A 287 0.74 0.30 32.63
C LEU A 287 -0.28 0.75 33.70
N ASN A 288 -0.33 2.05 34.05
CA ASN A 288 -1.23 2.54 35.11
C ASN A 288 -2.65 2.79 34.55
N ASP A 289 -3.66 2.81 35.42
CA ASP A 289 -5.07 2.86 34.98
C ASP A 289 -5.42 4.12 34.18
N LYS A 290 -4.89 5.27 34.60
CA LYS A 290 -5.07 6.54 33.88
C LYS A 290 -4.56 6.43 32.43
N PHE A 291 -3.37 5.87 32.25
CA PHE A 291 -2.76 5.65 30.95
C PHE A 291 -3.63 4.72 30.08
N ARG A 292 -4.11 3.61 30.66
CA ARG A 292 -4.98 2.65 29.96
C ARG A 292 -6.24 3.33 29.43
N GLU A 293 -6.91 4.13 30.26
CA GLU A 293 -8.14 4.83 29.87
C GLU A 293 -7.90 5.90 28.79
N GLU A 294 -6.76 6.60 28.85
CA GLU A 294 -6.36 7.53 27.79
C GLU A 294 -6.14 6.79 26.46
N CYS A 295 -5.41 5.67 26.46
CA CYS A 295 -5.18 4.85 25.26
C CYS A 295 -6.49 4.29 24.70
N LYS A 296 -7.38 3.75 25.56
CA LYS A 296 -8.70 3.25 25.16
C LYS A 296 -9.53 4.34 24.48
N THR A 297 -9.47 5.57 24.98
CA THR A 297 -10.18 6.71 24.39
C THR A 297 -9.68 7.04 22.99
N VAL A 298 -8.36 7.02 22.76
CA VAL A 298 -7.78 7.23 21.43
C VAL A 298 -8.13 6.09 20.49
N ILE A 299 -7.99 4.83 20.94
CA ILE A 299 -8.30 3.63 20.16
C ILE A 299 -9.76 3.62 19.72
N LYS A 300 -10.71 3.97 20.59
CA LYS A 300 -12.13 4.07 20.21
C LYS A 300 -12.37 5.02 19.03
N LYS A 301 -11.60 6.11 18.95
CA LYS A 301 -11.67 7.06 17.81
C LYS A 301 -11.03 6.47 16.56
N ILE A 302 -9.91 5.75 16.70
CA ILE A 302 -9.25 5.05 15.58
C ILE A 302 -10.18 3.98 15.02
N ASP A 303 -10.73 3.11 15.87
CA ASP A 303 -11.64 2.03 15.50
C ASP A 303 -12.86 2.55 14.75
N ALA A 304 -13.46 3.66 15.20
CA ALA A 304 -14.60 4.27 14.52
C ALA A 304 -14.26 4.69 13.09
N LYS A 305 -13.12 5.38 12.90
CA LYS A 305 -12.69 5.86 11.58
C LYS A 305 -12.25 4.71 10.67
N LEU A 306 -11.54 3.73 11.21
CA LEU A 306 -11.09 2.54 10.48
C LEU A 306 -12.30 1.69 10.04
N ALA A 307 -13.30 1.54 10.91
CA ALA A 307 -14.50 0.77 10.61
C ALA A 307 -15.29 1.33 9.42
N GLU A 308 -15.44 2.66 9.29
CA GLU A 308 -16.15 3.26 8.15
C GLU A 308 -15.48 2.93 6.81
N ILE A 309 -14.14 3.06 6.73
CA ILE A 309 -13.36 2.80 5.51
C ILE A 309 -13.33 1.30 5.21
N CYS A 310 -13.00 0.47 6.21
CA CYS A 310 -12.98 -0.98 6.06
C CYS A 310 -14.33 -1.52 5.59
N LYS A 311 -15.45 -0.96 6.08
CA LYS A 311 -16.79 -1.38 5.67
C LYS A 311 -17.01 -1.18 4.17
N ALA A 312 -16.65 -0.01 3.63
CA ALA A 312 -16.78 0.26 2.20
C ALA A 312 -15.88 -0.67 1.38
N VAL A 313 -14.61 -0.79 1.76
CA VAL A 313 -13.65 -1.68 1.09
C VAL A 313 -14.16 -3.12 1.05
N LEU A 314 -14.57 -3.68 2.18
CA LEU A 314 -15.03 -5.06 2.27
C LEU A 314 -16.30 -5.31 1.45
N ILE A 315 -17.24 -4.36 1.39
CA ILE A 315 -18.44 -4.49 0.56
C ILE A 315 -18.06 -4.59 -0.93
N TYR A 316 -17.19 -3.70 -1.42
CA TYR A 316 -16.73 -3.76 -2.81
C TYR A 316 -15.87 -5.00 -3.09
N MET A 317 -15.09 -5.47 -2.12
CA MET A 317 -14.38 -6.75 -2.26
C MET A 317 -15.31 -7.94 -2.36
N ILE A 318 -16.43 -7.97 -1.64
CA ILE A 318 -17.44 -9.03 -1.79
C ILE A 318 -18.08 -8.98 -3.19
N LYS A 319 -18.37 -7.78 -3.71
CA LYS A 319 -18.91 -7.62 -5.07
C LYS A 319 -17.91 -8.06 -6.15
N ALA A 320 -16.63 -7.71 -5.99
CA ALA A 320 -15.57 -8.08 -6.93
C ALA A 320 -15.17 -9.57 -6.85
N GLU A 321 -15.18 -10.14 -5.65
CA GLU A 321 -14.82 -11.52 -5.39
C GLU A 321 -15.73 -12.11 -4.31
N PRO A 322 -16.84 -12.80 -4.68
CA PRO A 322 -17.83 -13.33 -3.73
C PRO A 322 -17.25 -14.25 -2.66
N LYS A 323 -16.10 -14.91 -2.93
CA LYS A 323 -15.38 -15.74 -1.95
C LYS A 323 -14.91 -14.95 -0.72
N THR A 324 -14.75 -13.63 -0.83
CA THR A 324 -14.43 -12.73 0.30
C THR A 324 -15.48 -12.84 1.40
N LYS A 325 -16.75 -13.03 1.04
CA LYS A 325 -17.83 -13.22 2.01
C LYS A 325 -17.61 -14.47 2.87
N ASN A 326 -17.24 -15.58 2.25
CA ASN A 326 -16.97 -16.84 2.95
C ASN A 326 -15.82 -16.67 3.95
N LYS A 327 -14.75 -15.93 3.57
CA LYS A 327 -13.66 -15.59 4.50
C LYS A 327 -14.21 -14.78 5.68
N LEU A 328 -15.01 -13.74 5.44
CA LEU A 328 -15.58 -12.94 6.54
C LEU A 328 -16.50 -13.75 7.45
N GLU A 329 -17.30 -14.68 6.92
CA GLU A 329 -18.13 -15.60 7.71
C GLU A 329 -17.29 -16.53 8.57
N MET A 330 -16.21 -17.10 8.02
CA MET A 330 -15.23 -17.85 8.81
C MET A 330 -14.64 -16.99 9.94
N LEU A 331 -14.44 -15.68 9.72
CA LEU A 331 -13.77 -14.80 10.70
C LEU A 331 -14.75 -14.46 11.81
N ALA A 332 -16.01 -14.22 11.43
CA ALA A 332 -17.10 -13.99 12.37
C ALA A 332 -17.30 -15.15 13.35
N GLN A 333 -16.92 -16.37 12.96
CA GLN A 333 -16.98 -17.60 13.76
C GLN A 333 -15.64 -17.97 14.43
N ALA A 334 -14.56 -17.28 14.11
CA ALA A 334 -13.22 -17.62 14.58
C ALA A 334 -13.06 -17.36 16.09
N GLU A 335 -12.22 -18.18 16.73
CA GLU A 335 -11.86 -18.02 18.14
C GLU A 335 -11.20 -16.65 18.37
N GLY A 336 -11.63 -15.95 19.41
CA GLY A 336 -11.15 -14.60 19.74
C GLY A 336 -11.86 -13.46 19.01
N MET A 337 -12.83 -13.75 18.12
CA MET A 337 -13.72 -12.74 17.54
C MET A 337 -14.86 -12.36 18.50
N SER A 338 -15.31 -13.29 19.33
CA SER A 338 -16.31 -13.02 20.37
C SER A 338 -15.78 -11.99 21.37
N GLY A 339 -16.53 -10.91 21.59
CA GLY A 339 -16.11 -9.77 22.42
C GLY A 339 -15.06 -8.86 21.79
N HIS A 340 -14.57 -9.16 20.58
CA HIS A 340 -13.59 -8.33 19.90
C HIS A 340 -14.21 -7.06 19.30
N LYS A 341 -13.46 -5.97 19.28
CA LYS A 341 -13.92 -4.66 18.77
C LYS A 341 -14.33 -4.69 17.30
N LEU A 342 -13.69 -5.54 16.50
CA LEU A 342 -14.02 -5.74 15.08
C LEU A 342 -15.33 -6.50 14.84
N LYS A 343 -15.96 -7.12 15.86
CA LYS A 343 -17.12 -8.01 15.66
C LYS A 343 -18.28 -7.27 15.01
N LYS A 344 -18.58 -6.08 15.52
CA LYS A 344 -19.61 -5.22 14.95
C LYS A 344 -19.34 -4.86 13.49
N LEU A 345 -18.11 -4.52 13.13
CA LEU A 345 -17.74 -4.19 11.75
C LEU A 345 -17.99 -5.37 10.81
N VAL A 346 -17.51 -6.56 11.16
CA VAL A 346 -17.67 -7.77 10.33
C VAL A 346 -19.15 -8.14 10.20
N ASP A 347 -19.91 -8.11 11.29
CA ASP A 347 -21.35 -8.40 11.27
C ASP A 347 -22.13 -7.36 10.45
N ASP A 348 -21.77 -6.07 10.54
CA ASP A 348 -22.39 -5.00 9.75
C ASP A 348 -22.14 -5.17 8.25
N VAL A 349 -20.94 -5.63 7.84
CA VAL A 349 -20.62 -5.93 6.45
C VAL A 349 -21.42 -7.13 5.94
N LEU A 350 -21.49 -8.21 6.74
CA LEU A 350 -22.18 -9.44 6.34
C LEU A 350 -23.70 -9.32 6.25
N ASN A 351 -24.31 -8.48 7.11
CA ASN A 351 -25.77 -8.43 7.25
C ASN A 351 -26.43 -7.25 6.54
N ASN A 352 -25.77 -6.09 6.47
CA ASN A 352 -26.43 -4.86 6.04
C ASN A 352 -26.04 -4.42 4.63
N PHE A 353 -24.84 -4.73 4.12
CA PHE A 353 -24.33 -4.27 2.81
C PHE A 353 -24.48 -2.76 2.52
N ILE A 354 -24.77 -1.93 3.53
CA ILE A 354 -24.94 -0.47 3.40
C ILE A 354 -23.57 0.22 3.46
N VAL A 355 -23.18 0.88 2.36
CA VAL A 355 -21.99 1.76 2.30
C VAL A 355 -22.31 3.11 2.98
N PRO A 356 -21.44 3.65 3.85
CA PRO A 356 -21.65 4.96 4.48
C PRO A 356 -21.76 6.09 3.45
N LYS A 357 -22.76 6.98 3.60
CA LYS A 357 -23.06 8.08 2.65
C LYS A 357 -21.89 9.06 2.41
N ASN A 358 -21.02 9.24 3.40
CA ASN A 358 -19.88 10.17 3.32
C ASN A 358 -18.66 9.57 2.58
N ILE A 359 -18.75 8.31 2.15
CA ILE A 359 -17.71 7.54 1.44
C ILE A 359 -18.20 7.21 0.00
N VAL A 360 -19.35 7.78 -0.40
CA VAL A 360 -19.88 7.67 -1.76
C VAL A 360 -19.06 8.58 -2.68
N PRO A 361 -18.65 8.12 -3.88
CA PRO A 361 -17.76 8.89 -4.76
C PRO A 361 -18.34 10.25 -5.18
N ASN A 362 -17.51 11.29 -5.20
CA ASN A 362 -17.87 12.63 -5.71
C ASN A 362 -18.14 12.68 -7.22
N ASN A 363 -17.87 11.60 -7.97
CA ASN A 363 -18.04 11.52 -9.42
C ASN A 363 -19.38 10.86 -9.85
N ILE A 364 -20.39 10.84 -8.97
CA ILE A 364 -21.74 10.42 -9.33
C ILE A 364 -22.62 11.67 -9.40
N ASP A 365 -23.10 11.99 -10.60
CA ASP A 365 -24.08 13.05 -10.84
C ASP A 365 -25.33 12.79 -9.99
N THR A 366 -25.64 13.74 -9.09
CA THR A 366 -26.77 13.63 -8.16
C THR A 366 -28.13 13.93 -8.81
N ASN A 367 -28.15 14.36 -10.07
CA ASN A 367 -29.35 14.77 -10.80
C ASN A 367 -29.76 13.85 -11.96
N ASN A 368 -29.02 12.77 -12.23
CA ASN A 368 -29.38 11.78 -13.24
C ASN A 368 -29.76 10.45 -12.57
N PRO A 369 -30.96 9.88 -12.79
CA PRO A 369 -31.39 8.71 -12.03
C PRO A 369 -30.63 7.40 -12.34
N ASP A 370 -29.89 7.26 -13.45
CA ASP A 370 -29.02 6.08 -13.67
C ASP A 370 -28.08 6.21 -14.89
N PRO A 371 -26.75 6.08 -14.69
CA PRO A 371 -25.95 5.10 -15.45
C PRO A 371 -24.93 4.30 -14.60
N ASN A 372 -24.92 4.46 -13.27
CA ASN A 372 -23.98 3.85 -12.30
C ASN A 372 -24.72 3.43 -11.01
N ASN A 373 -25.94 2.89 -11.15
CA ASN A 373 -26.68 2.28 -10.06
C ASN A 373 -26.38 0.77 -10.04
N PRO A 374 -25.45 0.27 -9.19
CA PRO A 374 -25.37 -1.15 -8.93
C PRO A 374 -26.55 -1.42 -8.01
N ASP A 375 -27.68 -1.71 -8.64
CA ASP A 375 -28.85 -2.35 -8.08
C ASP A 375 -28.48 -3.08 -6.77
N ILE A 376 -28.68 -2.39 -5.64
CA ILE A 376 -28.40 -2.89 -4.29
C ILE A 376 -29.25 -4.15 -4.00
N ASN A 377 -30.17 -4.46 -4.92
CA ASN A 377 -31.07 -5.59 -4.90
C ASN A 377 -30.85 -6.58 -6.07
N ASN A 378 -29.84 -6.44 -6.93
CA ASN A 378 -29.57 -7.48 -7.94
C ASN A 378 -28.84 -8.66 -7.32
N SER A 379 -29.59 -9.75 -7.18
CA SER A 379 -29.25 -10.94 -6.42
C SER A 379 -28.27 -11.89 -7.10
N ASP A 380 -27.66 -11.53 -8.23
CA ASP A 380 -26.67 -12.37 -8.91
C ASP A 380 -25.22 -11.94 -8.58
N PRO A 381 -24.55 -12.61 -7.62
CA PRO A 381 -23.16 -12.34 -7.26
C PRO A 381 -22.15 -12.66 -8.38
N ASN A 382 -22.57 -13.22 -9.52
CA ASN A 382 -21.70 -13.55 -10.65
C ASN A 382 -21.88 -12.60 -11.86
N ASN A 383 -22.63 -11.51 -11.73
CA ASN A 383 -22.78 -10.55 -12.82
C ASN A 383 -21.40 -9.95 -13.20
N PRO A 384 -20.91 -10.14 -14.44
CA PRO A 384 -19.61 -9.65 -14.89
C PRO A 384 -19.45 -8.13 -14.77
N ASP A 385 -20.52 -7.37 -15.00
CA ASP A 385 -20.50 -5.90 -14.98
C ASP A 385 -20.33 -5.38 -13.55
N ILE A 386 -21.07 -5.96 -12.60
CA ILE A 386 -20.95 -5.64 -11.16
C ILE A 386 -19.54 -5.95 -10.67
N LYS A 387 -18.97 -7.09 -11.11
CA LYS A 387 -17.61 -7.47 -10.77
C LYS A 387 -16.60 -6.47 -11.31
N ALA A 388 -16.72 -6.08 -12.58
CA ALA A 388 -15.82 -5.12 -13.21
C ALA A 388 -15.92 -3.73 -12.55
N GLU A 389 -17.13 -3.24 -12.26
CA GLU A 389 -17.36 -1.99 -11.56
C GLU A 389 -16.76 -2.00 -10.16
N ALA A 390 -16.97 -3.08 -9.40
CA ALA A 390 -16.43 -3.21 -8.06
C ALA A 390 -14.90 -3.29 -8.04
N GLN A 391 -14.31 -3.99 -9.02
CA GLN A 391 -12.87 -3.98 -9.23
C GLN A 391 -12.37 -2.56 -9.51
N LEU A 392 -12.99 -1.85 -10.46
CA LEU A 392 -12.63 -0.47 -10.80
C LEU A 392 -12.71 0.46 -9.57
N TRP A 393 -13.74 0.33 -8.74
CA TRP A 393 -13.85 1.11 -7.51
C TRP A 393 -12.69 0.82 -6.54
N LEU A 394 -12.34 -0.45 -6.33
CA LEU A 394 -11.22 -0.84 -5.46
C LEU A 394 -9.90 -0.28 -5.97
N TRP A 395 -9.73 -0.23 -7.29
CA TRP A 395 -8.57 0.37 -7.95
C TRP A 395 -8.51 1.88 -7.72
N GLN A 396 -9.59 2.59 -8.01
CA GLN A 396 -9.67 4.05 -7.80
C GLN A 396 -9.52 4.45 -6.33
N ASN A 397 -9.83 3.54 -5.40
CA ASN A 397 -9.74 3.74 -3.97
C ASN A 397 -8.65 2.87 -3.33
N PHE A 398 -7.61 2.50 -4.08
CA PHE A 398 -6.57 1.59 -3.59
C PHE A 398 -5.87 2.11 -2.32
N ALA A 399 -5.73 3.43 -2.17
CA ALA A 399 -5.21 4.04 -0.94
C ALA A 399 -6.05 3.69 0.31
N TRP A 400 -7.35 3.47 0.16
CA TRP A 400 -8.23 3.01 1.25
C TRP A 400 -8.05 1.52 1.52
N VAL A 401 -7.84 0.71 0.47
CA VAL A 401 -7.53 -0.73 0.61
C VAL A 401 -6.22 -0.90 1.38
N GLU A 402 -5.15 -0.24 0.91
CA GLU A 402 -3.83 -0.27 1.55
C GLU A 402 -3.88 0.34 2.96
N GLY A 403 -4.50 1.50 3.12
CA GLY A 403 -4.62 2.17 4.42
C GLY A 403 -5.39 1.34 5.45
N SER A 404 -6.42 0.60 5.02
CA SER A 404 -7.19 -0.30 5.89
C SER A 404 -6.33 -1.47 6.37
N ALA A 405 -5.66 -2.16 5.45
CA ALA A 405 -4.75 -3.26 5.80
C ALA A 405 -3.59 -2.77 6.68
N SER A 406 -3.00 -1.62 6.34
CA SER A 406 -1.94 -0.98 7.13
C SER A 406 -2.37 -0.65 8.55
N GLY A 407 -3.53 0.01 8.71
CA GLY A 407 -4.08 0.35 10.03
C GLY A 407 -4.38 -0.89 10.89
N LEU A 408 -4.92 -1.95 10.29
CA LEU A 408 -5.19 -3.21 10.99
C LEU A 408 -3.89 -3.93 11.38
N SER A 409 -2.92 -4.06 10.47
CA SER A 409 -1.60 -4.65 10.76
C SER A 409 -0.86 -3.87 11.85
N PHE A 410 -0.96 -2.55 11.82
CA PHE A 410 -0.42 -1.67 12.85
C PHE A 410 -1.04 -1.95 14.22
N LEU A 411 -2.37 -2.04 14.32
CA LEU A 411 -3.05 -2.36 15.59
C LEU A 411 -2.68 -3.75 16.11
N ALA A 412 -2.46 -4.72 15.21
CA ALA A 412 -1.97 -6.04 15.57
C ALA A 412 -0.54 -5.97 16.16
N ASP A 413 0.38 -5.28 15.48
CA ASP A 413 1.75 -5.10 15.94
C ASP A 413 1.79 -4.37 17.29
N LEU A 414 0.96 -3.35 17.45
CA LEU A 414 0.83 -2.62 18.70
C LEU A 414 0.32 -3.50 19.84
N SER A 415 -0.66 -4.37 19.55
CA SER A 415 -1.17 -5.33 20.53
C SER A 415 -0.07 -6.28 21.01
N GLU A 416 0.77 -6.78 20.10
CA GLU A 416 1.93 -7.62 20.46
C GLU A 416 2.97 -6.85 21.28
N VAL A 417 3.22 -5.59 20.92
CA VAL A 417 4.16 -4.76 21.65
C VAL A 417 3.65 -4.47 23.06
N LEU A 418 2.36 -4.18 23.24
CA LEU A 418 1.74 -3.93 24.54
C LEU A 418 1.65 -5.18 25.41
N ARG A 419 1.37 -6.35 24.82
CA ARG A 419 1.36 -7.64 25.53
C ARG A 419 2.63 -7.88 26.33
N TYR A 420 3.77 -7.38 25.86
CA TYR A 420 5.04 -7.45 26.56
C TYR A 420 5.07 -6.63 27.86
N PHE A 421 4.44 -5.46 27.87
CA PHE A 421 4.45 -4.52 29.01
C PHE A 421 3.23 -4.64 29.92
N ASP A 422 2.20 -5.37 29.47
CA ASP A 422 0.89 -5.36 30.11
C ASP A 422 0.12 -6.64 29.82
N GLN A 423 -0.25 -7.36 30.89
CA GLN A 423 -1.03 -8.60 30.77
C GLN A 423 -2.50 -8.36 30.39
N HIS A 424 -3.04 -7.15 30.59
CA HIS A 424 -4.40 -6.77 30.18
C HIS A 424 -4.40 -5.85 28.94
N TYR A 425 -3.44 -6.05 28.04
CA TYR A 425 -3.33 -5.28 26.79
C TYR A 425 -4.57 -5.40 25.89
N ASP A 426 -5.29 -6.53 25.98
CA ASP A 426 -6.49 -6.82 25.21
C ASP A 426 -7.65 -5.87 25.54
N ASP A 427 -7.70 -5.35 26.76
CA ASP A 427 -8.63 -4.27 27.12
C ASP A 427 -8.32 -2.96 26.39
N ILE A 428 -7.05 -2.74 26.01
CA ILE A 428 -6.59 -1.53 25.34
C ILE A 428 -6.77 -1.67 23.83
N THR A 429 -6.10 -2.62 23.18
CA THR A 429 -6.10 -2.78 21.72
C THR A 429 -6.96 -3.94 21.22
N GLY A 430 -7.22 -4.95 22.04
CA GLY A 430 -7.80 -6.22 21.62
C GLY A 430 -6.73 -7.26 21.24
N LYS A 431 -7.17 -8.47 20.91
CA LYS A 431 -6.26 -9.55 20.49
C LYS A 431 -5.69 -9.26 19.09
N PRO A 432 -4.42 -9.59 18.80
CA PRO A 432 -3.79 -9.28 17.51
C PRO A 432 -4.36 -10.09 16.33
N LEU A 433 -4.82 -11.32 16.58
CA LEU A 433 -5.18 -12.26 15.50
C LEU A 433 -6.34 -11.77 14.61
N PRO A 434 -7.49 -11.29 15.14
CA PRO A 434 -8.56 -10.75 14.29
C PRO A 434 -8.13 -9.60 13.38
N TYR A 435 -7.27 -8.71 13.87
CA TYR A 435 -6.71 -7.62 13.05
C TYR A 435 -5.86 -8.18 11.90
N ARG A 436 -4.98 -9.16 12.17
CA ARG A 436 -4.14 -9.80 11.14
C ARG A 436 -4.98 -10.52 10.09
N VAL A 437 -6.01 -11.26 10.51
CA VAL A 437 -6.90 -11.95 9.58
C VAL A 437 -7.65 -10.95 8.70
N LEU A 438 -8.23 -9.89 9.29
CA LEU A 438 -8.95 -8.90 8.50
C LEU A 438 -8.02 -8.13 7.54
N ALA A 439 -6.80 -7.80 7.98
CA ALA A 439 -5.77 -7.21 7.11
C ALA A 439 -5.43 -8.13 5.93
N LEU A 440 -5.30 -9.44 6.17
CA LEU A 440 -5.07 -10.43 5.11
C LEU A 440 -6.25 -10.54 4.14
N ILE A 441 -7.48 -10.48 4.64
CA ILE A 441 -8.67 -10.49 3.79
C ILE A 441 -8.68 -9.26 2.88
N ILE A 442 -8.29 -8.09 3.40
CA ILE A 442 -8.31 -6.81 2.65
C ILE A 442 -7.16 -6.72 1.65
N TYR A 443 -5.92 -6.99 2.09
CA TYR A 443 -4.74 -6.88 1.25
C TYR A 443 -3.63 -7.81 1.72
N ASP A 444 -3.65 -9.03 1.17
CA ASP A 444 -2.83 -10.12 1.67
C ASP A 444 -1.32 -9.89 1.51
N GLN A 445 -0.91 -9.28 0.40
CA GLN A 445 0.49 -9.02 0.07
C GLN A 445 1.12 -8.11 1.12
N TYR A 446 0.48 -6.95 1.38
CA TYR A 446 0.95 -6.03 2.40
C TYR A 446 0.90 -6.66 3.79
N ALA A 447 -0.20 -7.32 4.16
CA ALA A 447 -0.35 -7.88 5.50
C ALA A 447 0.68 -8.99 5.79
N LEU A 448 1.00 -9.83 4.80
CA LEU A 448 2.03 -10.87 4.92
C LEU A 448 3.44 -10.29 4.97
N GLU A 449 3.77 -9.36 4.07
CA GLU A 449 5.04 -8.64 4.11
C GLU A 449 5.21 -7.96 5.46
N ARG A 450 4.19 -7.24 5.94
CA ARG A 450 4.23 -6.54 7.22
C ARG A 450 4.38 -7.50 8.39
N LEU A 451 3.66 -8.62 8.41
CA LEU A 451 3.80 -9.64 9.44
C LEU A 451 5.21 -10.25 9.43
N TYR A 452 5.75 -10.53 8.24
CA TYR A 452 7.10 -11.04 8.10
C TYR A 452 8.16 -10.01 8.50
N GLN A 453 7.96 -8.74 8.19
CA GLN A 453 8.85 -7.67 8.61
C GLN A 453 8.66 -7.30 10.08
N THR A 454 7.60 -7.81 10.74
CA THR A 454 7.22 -7.30 12.05
C THR A 454 8.31 -7.65 13.04
N PRO A 455 8.95 -6.63 13.62
CA PRO A 455 10.06 -6.88 14.51
C PRO A 455 9.53 -7.37 15.87
N ALA A 456 8.31 -6.98 16.26
CA ALA A 456 7.67 -7.32 17.53
C ALA A 456 7.49 -8.83 17.80
N LEU A 457 7.58 -9.68 16.77
CA LEU A 457 7.52 -11.14 16.92
C LEU A 457 8.92 -11.73 16.78
N SER A 458 9.28 -12.66 17.67
CA SER A 458 10.36 -13.61 17.40
C SER A 458 10.04 -14.49 16.19
N GLU A 459 11.06 -15.13 15.63
CA GLU A 459 10.90 -16.10 14.54
C GLU A 459 9.88 -17.20 14.89
N ALA A 460 9.96 -17.76 16.09
CA ALA A 460 9.03 -18.78 16.57
C ALA A 460 7.58 -18.27 16.67
N GLU A 461 7.37 -17.07 17.23
CA GLU A 461 6.04 -16.46 17.33
C GLU A 461 5.47 -16.11 15.95
N ARG A 462 6.32 -15.70 15.01
CA ARG A 462 5.94 -15.40 13.63
C ARG A 462 5.51 -16.68 12.89
N VAL A 463 6.28 -17.76 12.98
CA VAL A 463 5.92 -19.07 12.43
C VAL A 463 4.59 -19.57 13.03
N GLU A 464 4.42 -19.45 14.34
CA GLU A 464 3.17 -19.85 15.00
C GLU A 464 1.98 -18.99 14.58
N THR A 465 2.17 -17.68 14.43
CA THR A 465 1.15 -16.79 13.89
C THR A 465 0.77 -17.21 12.48
N PHE A 466 1.74 -17.49 11.61
CA PHE A 466 1.44 -17.90 10.25
C PHE A 466 0.70 -19.24 10.19
N LYS A 467 0.99 -20.21 11.08
CA LYS A 467 0.20 -21.45 11.18
C LYS A 467 -1.26 -21.15 11.46
N LYS A 468 -1.55 -20.25 12.40
CA LYS A 468 -2.91 -19.79 12.71
C LYS A 468 -3.57 -19.07 11.53
N LEU A 469 -2.78 -18.37 10.72
CA LEU A 469 -3.24 -17.65 9.53
C LEU A 469 -3.33 -18.53 8.28
N SER A 470 -2.76 -19.74 8.27
CA SER A 470 -2.74 -20.61 7.09
C SER A 470 -4.11 -20.90 6.45
N PRO A 471 -5.22 -21.06 7.20
CA PRO A 471 -6.55 -21.24 6.60
C PRO A 471 -7.05 -20.05 5.77
N TRP A 472 -6.46 -18.88 5.98
CA TRP A 472 -6.83 -17.61 5.33
C TRP A 472 -5.99 -17.30 4.09
N ILE A 473 -4.81 -17.90 4.04
CA ILE A 473 -3.79 -17.72 3.01
C ILE A 473 -3.97 -18.74 1.88
N LYS A 474 -4.49 -19.93 2.21
CA LYS A 474 -4.94 -20.93 1.23
C LYS A 474 -6.31 -20.56 0.68
#